data_AF-A0A839V3L4-F1
#
_entry.id   AF-A0A839V3L4-F1
#
_cell.length_a   1.000
_cell.length_b   1.000
_cell.length_c   1.000
_cell.angle_alpha   90.00
_cell.angle_beta   90.00
_cell.angle_gamma   90.00
#
_symmetry.space_group_name_H-M   'P 1'
#
loop_
_entity.id
_entity.type
_entity.pdbx_description
1 polymer ?
#
loop_
_entity_poly.entity_id
_entity_poly.type
_entity_poly.pdbx_seq_one_letter_code
_entity_poly.pdbx_strand_id
1 'polypeptide(L)'
;MGVEIREVMDQEGFIAADAILDELHITKREFAHAIGLSHSAIIRKDRLRAVSTQQRLRQAMEILKRIEPWAGSISAAWSWYRTYPIAPLGDLTAEELVSHGRADDVRAYLSHIAEGGYA
;
A
#
# COMPACT_ATOMS: atom_id res chain seq x y z
N MET A 1 7.78 -2.70 16.29
CA MET A 1 6.56 -3.52 16.23
C MET A 1 5.89 -3.12 14.94
N GLY A 2 5.77 -4.04 13.97
CA GLY A 2 5.13 -3.73 12.69
C GLY A 2 3.63 -3.94 12.81
N VAL A 3 2.82 -2.98 12.38
CA VAL A 3 1.35 -3.05 12.39
C VAL A 3 0.89 -4.28 11.62
N GLU A 4 0.23 -5.25 12.24
CA GLU A 4 -0.35 -6.41 11.56
C GLU A 4 -1.58 -6.01 10.72
N ILE A 5 -1.86 -6.63 9.56
CA ILE A 5 -3.09 -6.32 8.76
C ILE A 5 -4.34 -6.44 9.64
N ARG A 6 -4.29 -7.29 10.68
CA ARG A 6 -5.37 -7.48 11.65
C ARG A 6 -5.58 -6.29 12.58
N GLU A 7 -4.54 -5.52 12.89
CA GLU A 7 -4.62 -4.33 13.76
C GLU A 7 -5.23 -3.12 13.05
N VAL A 8 -5.13 -3.12 11.72
CA VAL A 8 -5.69 -2.09 10.82
C VAL A 8 -7.05 -2.50 10.26
N MET A 9 -7.65 -3.61 10.74
CA MET A 9 -9.04 -3.94 10.44
C MET A 9 -9.94 -3.48 11.59
N ASP A 10 -11.03 -2.82 11.23
CA ASP A 10 -12.12 -2.51 12.16
C ASP A 10 -12.89 -3.78 12.56
N GLN A 11 -13.72 -3.70 13.60
CA GLN A 11 -14.53 -4.83 14.11
C GLN A 11 -15.44 -5.45 13.03
N GLU A 12 -15.78 -4.69 12.00
CA GLU A 12 -16.59 -5.13 10.85
C GLU A 12 -15.76 -5.78 9.72
N GLY A 13 -14.44 -5.95 9.89
CA GLY A 13 -13.55 -6.58 8.91
C GLY A 13 -13.10 -5.67 7.76
N PHE A 14 -13.36 -4.37 7.87
CA PHE A 14 -12.90 -3.36 6.91
C PHE A 14 -11.55 -2.79 7.30
N ILE A 15 -10.70 -2.49 6.32
CA ILE A 15 -9.43 -1.81 6.54
C ILE A 15 -9.69 -0.36 6.99
N ALA A 16 -9.27 -0.05 8.21
CA ALA A 16 -9.18 1.27 8.80
C ALA A 16 -7.82 1.90 8.45
N ALA A 17 -7.82 2.80 7.47
CA ALA A 17 -6.61 3.51 7.06
C ALA A 17 -6.05 4.46 8.16
N ASP A 18 -6.82 4.80 9.19
CA ASP A 18 -6.39 5.78 10.22
C ASP A 18 -5.11 5.35 10.95
N ALA A 19 -5.01 4.08 11.37
CA ALA A 19 -3.86 3.63 12.14
C ALA A 19 -2.54 3.68 11.34
N ILE A 20 -2.58 3.33 10.04
CA ILE A 20 -1.38 3.42 9.20
C ILE A 20 -1.02 4.86 8.84
N LEU A 21 -2.01 5.75 8.73
CA LEU A 21 -1.79 7.17 8.46
C LEU A 21 -1.13 7.89 9.64
N ASP A 22 -1.56 7.55 10.86
CA ASP A 22 -0.97 8.04 12.10
C ASP A 22 0.50 7.60 12.20
N GLU A 23 0.77 6.31 11.97
CA GLU A 23 2.12 5.77 12.00
C GLU A 23 3.04 6.38 10.93
N LEU A 24 2.54 6.52 9.70
CA LEU A 24 3.26 7.14 8.59
C LEU A 24 3.39 8.67 8.73
N HIS A 25 2.63 9.31 9.63
CA HIS A 25 2.53 10.76 9.78
C HIS A 25 2.15 11.47 8.47
N ILE A 26 1.27 10.86 7.67
CA ILE A 26 0.82 11.41 6.38
C ILE A 26 -0.68 11.67 6.36
N THR A 27 -1.10 12.53 5.43
CA THR A 27 -2.53 12.86 5.30
C THR A 27 -3.30 11.79 4.53
N LYS A 28 -4.60 11.64 4.84
CA LYS A 28 -5.55 10.82 4.05
C LYS A 28 -5.50 11.13 2.55
N ARG A 29 -5.26 12.39 2.19
CA ARG A 29 -5.18 12.85 0.79
C ARG A 29 -3.94 12.31 0.10
N GLU A 30 -2.79 12.43 0.76
CA GLU A 30 -1.52 11.94 0.24
C GLU A 30 -1.56 10.43 0.05
N PHE A 31 -2.03 9.71 1.07
CA PHE A 31 -2.19 8.26 0.98
C PHE A 31 -3.17 7.85 -0.11
N ALA A 32 -4.35 8.51 -0.22
CA ALA A 32 -5.30 8.24 -1.28
C ALA A 32 -4.68 8.37 -2.67
N HIS A 33 -3.98 9.48 -2.92
CA HIS A 33 -3.31 9.74 -4.18
C HIS A 33 -2.32 8.62 -4.50
N ALA A 34 -1.48 8.27 -3.54
CA ALA A 34 -0.43 7.27 -3.69
C ALA A 34 -0.96 5.86 -3.99
N ILE A 35 -2.18 5.52 -3.57
CA ILE A 35 -2.82 4.22 -3.86
C ILE A 35 -3.84 4.28 -5.00
N GLY A 36 -3.83 5.37 -5.78
CA GLY A 36 -4.73 5.56 -6.93
C GLY A 36 -6.21 5.70 -6.54
N LEU A 37 -6.48 6.19 -5.34
CA LEU A 37 -7.82 6.49 -4.84
C LEU A 37 -8.07 7.99 -4.80
N SER A 38 -9.33 8.39 -5.02
CA SER A 38 -9.74 9.77 -4.76
C SER A 38 -9.76 10.04 -3.26
N HIS A 39 -9.41 11.26 -2.84
CA HIS A 39 -9.53 11.69 -1.43
C HIS A 39 -10.93 11.42 -0.84
N SER A 40 -11.98 11.57 -1.66
CA SER A 40 -13.37 11.29 -1.25
C SER A 40 -13.67 9.80 -1.01
N ALA A 41 -12.89 8.89 -1.61
CA ALA A 41 -13.03 7.46 -1.40
C ALA A 41 -12.56 7.02 -0.01
N ILE A 42 -11.60 7.76 0.59
CA ILE A 42 -11.11 7.47 1.94
C ILE A 42 -11.91 8.23 3.01
N ILE A 43 -12.40 9.44 2.73
CA ILE A 43 -13.18 10.22 3.71
C ILE A 43 -14.58 9.65 3.95
N ARG A 44 -15.30 9.26 2.89
CA ARG A 44 -16.70 8.86 3.01
C ARG A 44 -16.78 7.40 3.42
N LYS A 45 -17.37 7.11 4.59
CA LYS A 45 -17.52 5.75 5.14
C LYS A 45 -18.14 4.76 4.15
N ASP A 46 -19.17 5.17 3.42
CA ASP A 46 -19.82 4.35 2.37
C ASP A 46 -18.85 3.99 1.22
N ARG A 47 -18.10 4.96 0.71
CA ARG A 47 -17.10 4.74 -0.36
C ARG A 47 -15.88 3.99 0.13
N LEU A 48 -15.47 4.21 1.38
CA LEU A 48 -14.38 3.48 2.01
C LEU A 48 -14.70 1.99 2.09
N ARG A 49 -15.96 1.65 2.39
CA ARG A 49 -16.46 0.28 2.48
C ARG A 49 -16.78 -0.37 1.13
N ALA A 50 -16.76 0.39 0.04
CA ALA A 50 -16.93 -0.17 -1.29
C ALA A 50 -15.85 -1.23 -1.56
N VAL A 51 -16.25 -2.35 -2.16
CA VAL A 51 -15.38 -3.51 -2.41
C VAL A 51 -14.10 -3.11 -3.17
N SER A 52 -14.22 -2.28 -4.20
CA SER A 52 -13.08 -1.80 -4.99
C SER A 52 -12.11 -0.93 -4.18
N THR A 53 -12.63 -0.07 -3.30
CA THR A 53 -11.81 0.76 -2.41
C THR A 53 -11.05 -0.09 -1.41
N GLN A 54 -11.73 -1.05 -0.76
CA GLN A 54 -11.14 -1.98 0.18
C GLN A 54 -10.09 -2.88 -0.49
N GLN A 55 -10.33 -3.30 -1.73
CA GLN A 55 -9.37 -4.09 -2.50
C GLN A 55 -8.10 -3.29 -2.77
N ARG A 56 -8.21 -2.03 -3.20
CA ARG A 56 -7.04 -1.14 -3.40
C ARG A 56 -6.27 -0.89 -2.11
N LEU A 57 -6.98 -0.62 -1.01
CA LEU A 57 -6.37 -0.47 0.31
C LEU A 57 -5.60 -1.73 0.72
N ARG A 58 -6.21 -2.90 0.55
CA ARG A 58 -5.58 -4.18 0.86
C ARG A 58 -4.32 -4.41 0.03
N GLN A 59 -4.40 -4.19 -1.28
CA GLN A 59 -3.25 -4.34 -2.19
C GLN A 59 -2.09 -3.44 -1.78
N ALA A 60 -2.35 -2.16 -1.48
CA ALA A 60 -1.31 -1.23 -1.05
C ALA A 60 -0.68 -1.66 0.27
N MET A 61 -1.47 -2.11 1.23
CA MET A 61 -0.96 -2.59 2.53
C MET A 61 -0.17 -3.88 2.42
N GLU A 62 -0.60 -4.81 1.56
CA GLU A 62 0.16 -6.02 1.25
C GLU A 62 1.52 -5.68 0.64
N ILE A 63 1.58 -4.69 -0.26
CA ILE A 63 2.83 -4.18 -0.84
C ILE A 63 3.73 -3.63 0.25
N LEU A 64 3.22 -2.71 1.09
CA LEU A 64 4.02 -2.09 2.16
C LEU A 64 4.55 -3.11 3.15
N LYS A 65 3.75 -4.11 3.54
CA LYS A 65 4.19 -5.18 4.44
C LYS A 65 5.22 -6.13 3.86
N ARG A 66 5.21 -6.33 2.54
CA ARG A 66 6.25 -7.11 1.86
C ARG A 66 7.57 -6.37 1.85
N ILE A 67 7.52 -5.04 1.73
CA ILE A 67 8.70 -4.18 1.69
C ILE A 67 9.24 -3.88 3.10
N GLU A 68 8.37 -3.76 4.11
CA GLU A 68 8.71 -3.48 5.51
C GLU A 68 9.90 -4.28 6.05
N PRO A 69 10.00 -5.62 5.91
CA PRO A 69 11.15 -6.38 6.39
C PRO A 69 12.46 -6.02 5.69
N TRP A 70 12.42 -5.55 4.44
CA TRP A 70 13.62 -5.12 3.70
C TRP A 70 13.98 -3.66 3.97
N ALA A 71 12.97 -2.81 4.13
CA ALA A 71 13.13 -1.38 4.40
C ALA A 71 13.42 -1.08 5.88
N GLY A 72 13.16 -2.03 6.78
CA GLY A 72 13.40 -1.93 8.22
C GLY A 72 12.33 -1.16 9.01
N SER A 73 11.39 -0.49 8.33
CA SER A 73 10.23 0.16 8.93
C SER A 73 9.14 0.44 7.90
N ILE A 74 7.90 0.65 8.36
CA ILE A 74 6.79 1.01 7.48
C ILE A 74 7.00 2.37 6.79
N SER A 75 7.62 3.34 7.46
CA SER A 75 7.92 4.66 6.89
C SER A 75 8.98 4.58 5.79
N ALA A 76 9.97 3.70 5.97
CA ALA A 76 10.93 3.40 4.92
C ALA A 76 10.28 2.64 3.75
N ALA A 77 9.36 1.71 4.03
CA ALA A 77 8.58 1.02 2.99
C ALA A 77 7.70 1.99 2.21
N TRP A 78 7.07 2.96 2.88
CA TRP A 78 6.31 4.03 2.25
C TRP A 78 7.19 4.94 1.40
N SER A 79 8.41 5.23 1.86
CA SER A 79 9.38 6.00 1.08
C SER A 79 9.76 5.23 -0.19
N TRP A 80 10.13 3.96 -0.06
CA TRP A 80 10.42 3.08 -1.20
C TRP A 80 9.27 3.02 -2.20
N TYR A 81 8.02 2.88 -1.71
CA TYR A 81 6.82 2.83 -2.54
C TYR A 81 6.68 4.04 -3.48
N ARG A 82 7.12 5.23 -3.03
CA ARG A 82 7.00 6.49 -3.79
C ARG A 82 8.27 6.90 -4.53
N THR A 83 9.44 6.40 -4.12
CA THR A 83 10.73 6.91 -4.62
C THR A 83 11.53 5.87 -5.39
N TYR A 84 11.23 4.58 -5.26
CA TYR A 84 12.02 3.53 -5.90
C TYR A 84 11.44 3.15 -7.27
N PRO A 85 12.14 3.48 -8.37
CA PRO A 85 11.70 3.08 -9.69
C PRO A 85 11.91 1.58 -9.89
N ILE A 86 10.90 0.89 -10.39
CA ILE A 86 10.97 -0.55 -10.68
C ILE A 86 11.36 -0.71 -12.15
N ALA A 87 12.65 -0.85 -12.43
CA ALA A 87 13.19 -0.95 -13.80
C ALA A 87 12.46 -1.99 -14.68
N PRO A 88 12.15 -3.22 -14.22
CA PRO A 88 11.39 -4.19 -15.01
C PRO A 88 9.95 -3.76 -15.35
N LEU A 89 9.39 -2.80 -14.62
CA LEU A 89 8.02 -2.32 -14.79
C LEU A 89 7.97 -0.96 -15.52
N GLY A 90 9.05 -0.58 -16.19
CA GLY A 90 9.15 0.64 -16.99
C GLY A 90 9.74 1.82 -16.23
N ASP A 91 10.58 1.56 -15.22
CA ASP A 91 11.18 2.58 -14.34
C ASP A 91 10.16 3.40 -13.55
N LEU A 92 8.94 2.86 -13.42
CA LEU A 92 7.85 3.49 -12.67
C LEU A 92 7.91 3.09 -11.21
N THR A 93 7.52 4.02 -10.34
CA THR A 93 7.37 3.75 -8.91
C THR A 93 6.15 2.89 -8.63
N ALA A 94 6.11 2.24 -7.46
CA ALA A 94 4.94 1.47 -7.06
C ALA A 94 3.68 2.35 -6.97
N GLU A 95 3.83 3.61 -6.53
CA GLU A 95 2.77 4.62 -6.58
C GLU A 95 2.19 4.79 -8.00
N GLU A 96 3.05 5.03 -8.99
CA GLU A 96 2.61 5.24 -10.37
C GLU A 96 1.93 3.99 -10.94
N LEU A 97 2.50 2.81 -10.70
CA LEU A 97 1.95 1.55 -11.16
C LEU A 97 0.55 1.28 -10.56
N VAL A 98 0.39 1.49 -9.25
CA VAL A 98 -0.90 1.32 -8.58
C VAL A 98 -1.94 2.35 -9.07
N SER A 99 -1.50 3.59 -9.33
CA SER A 99 -2.34 4.63 -9.95
C SER A 99 -2.82 4.21 -11.34
N HIS A 100 -1.96 3.58 -12.15
CA HIS A 100 -2.30 3.01 -13.45
C HIS A 100 -3.11 1.70 -13.40
N GLY A 101 -3.47 1.21 -12.20
CA GLY A 101 -4.20 -0.05 -12.04
C GLY A 101 -3.32 -1.31 -12.19
N ARG A 102 -2.00 -1.14 -12.21
CA ARG A 102 -0.97 -2.19 -12.31
C ARG A 102 -0.43 -2.60 -10.94
N ALA A 103 -1.30 -2.61 -9.93
CA ALA A 103 -0.94 -2.99 -8.56
C ALA A 103 -0.51 -4.47 -8.47
N ASP A 104 -1.10 -5.34 -9.30
CA ASP A 104 -0.72 -6.75 -9.37
C ASP A 104 0.67 -6.96 -9.97
N ASP A 105 1.11 -6.14 -10.93
CA ASP A 105 2.48 -6.16 -11.44
C ASP A 105 3.50 -5.92 -10.33
N VAL A 106 3.24 -4.92 -9.47
CA VAL A 106 4.10 -4.62 -8.31
C VAL A 106 4.13 -5.80 -7.35
N ARG A 107 2.98 -6.40 -7.03
CA ARG A 107 2.90 -7.57 -6.13
C ARG A 107 3.62 -8.78 -6.72
N ALA A 108 3.50 -9.02 -8.02
CA ALA A 108 4.20 -10.09 -8.72
C ALA A 108 5.72 -9.87 -8.69
N TYR A 109 6.18 -8.64 -8.95
CA TYR A 109 7.58 -8.27 -8.82
C TYR A 109 8.11 -8.49 -7.40
N LEU A 110 7.40 -7.99 -6.38
CA LEU A 110 7.77 -8.19 -4.98
C LEU A 110 7.78 -9.67 -4.57
N SER A 111 6.87 -10.49 -5.13
CA SER A 111 6.86 -11.93 -4.90
C SER A 111 8.08 -12.60 -5.54
N HIS A 112 8.38 -12.24 -6.79
CA HIS A 112 9.53 -12.77 -7.52
C HIS A 112 10.85 -12.47 -6.82
N ILE A 113 11.05 -11.24 -6.32
CA ILE A 113 12.28 -10.90 -5.58
C ILE A 113 12.32 -11.56 -4.19
N ALA A 114 11.17 -11.79 -3.55
CA ALA A 114 11.10 -12.53 -2.29
C ALA A 114 11.46 -14.01 -2.49
N GLU A 115 11.04 -14.60 -3.61
CA GLU A 115 11.37 -15.97 -4.01
C GLU A 115 12.83 -16.09 -4.48
N GLY A 116 13.39 -15.07 -5.14
CA GLY A 116 14.78 -15.03 -5.58
C GLY A 116 15.80 -14.58 -4.52
N GLY A 117 15.33 -14.08 -3.37
CA GLY A 117 16.16 -13.55 -2.27
C GLY A 117 16.53 -14.56 -1.18
N TYR A 118 16.05 -15.80 -1.29
CA TYR A 118 16.50 -16.94 -0.48
C TYR A 118 17.28 -17.92 -1.38
N ALA A 119 18.53 -17.60 -1.68
CA ALA A 119 19.54 -18.56 -2.13
C ALA A 119 20.88 -18.24 -1.48
#